data_AF-A0A1L9R5F4-F1
#
_entry.id   AF-A0A1L9R5F4-F1
#
_cell.length_a   1.000
_cell.length_b   1.000
_cell.length_c   1.000
_cell.angle_alpha   90.00
_cell.angle_beta   90.00
_cell.angle_gamma   90.00
#
_symmetry.space_group_name_H-M   'P 1'
#
loop_
_entity.id
_entity.type
_entity.pdbx_description
1 polymer ?
#
loop_
_entity_poly.entity_id
_entity_poly.type
_entity_poly.pdbx_seq_one_letter_code
_entity_poly.pdbx_strand_id
1 'polypeptide(L)' 'MRFLTNTLITFLVIGLSGATSADLGFCYNRADPDRGIGNFCQCEGNGECYYRGANNSCDPVGDALPNGCP' A
#
# COMPACT_ATOMS: atom_id res chain seq x y z
N MET A 1 -6.85 36.86 31.55
CA MET A 1 -6.00 36.46 30.40
C MET A 1 -5.35 35.08 30.61
N ARG A 2 -6.09 34.06 31.06
CA ARG A 2 -5.53 32.71 31.34
C ARG A 2 -6.37 31.55 30.79
N PHE A 3 -7.55 31.83 30.24
CA PHE A 3 -8.47 30.83 29.68
C PHE A 3 -8.41 30.71 28.15
N LEU A 4 -7.68 31.60 27.47
CA LEU A 4 -7.52 31.59 26.00
C LEU A 4 -6.28 30.85 25.53
N THR A 5 -5.29 30.64 26.40
CA THR A 5 -4.00 30.02 26.02
C THR A 5 -4.03 28.49 26.02
N ASN A 6 -4.95 27.87 26.78
CA ASN A 6 -4.97 26.42 26.95
C ASN A 6 -5.75 25.68 25.84
N THR A 7 -6.62 26.37 25.09
CA THR A 7 -7.44 25.74 24.04
C THR A 7 -6.72 25.65 22.69
N LEU A 8 -5.63 26.39 22.51
CA LEU A 8 -4.85 26.42 21.26
C LEU A 8 -3.87 25.25 21.15
N ILE A 9 -3.43 24.68 22.27
CA ILE A 9 -2.42 23.61 22.30
C ILE A 9 -3.04 22.23 22.01
N THR A 10 -4.33 22.05 22.32
CA THR A 10 -5.03 20.76 22.13
C THR A 10 -5.35 20.45 20.66
N PHE A 11 -5.42 21.47 19.79
CA PHE A 11 -5.69 21.28 18.36
C PHE A 11 -4.47 20.86 17.54
N LEU A 12 -3.25 20.92 18.11
CA LEU A 12 -2.03 20.60 17.38
C LEU A 12 -1.75 19.07 17.26
N VAL A 13 -2.49 18.23 17.99
CA VAL A 13 -2.15 16.79 18.12
C VAL A 13 -2.99 15.86 17.23
N ILE A 14 -3.96 16.38 16.45
CA ILE A 14 -4.94 15.53 15.72
C ILE A 14 -4.52 15.25 14.25
N GLY A 15 -3.33 15.69 13.82
CA GLY A 15 -2.91 15.60 12.42
C GLY A 15 -2.21 14.32 11.97
N LEU A 16 -2.01 13.32 12.83
CA LEU A 16 -1.25 12.11 12.49
C LEU A 16 -2.17 10.96 12.07
N SER A 17 -2.72 11.05 10.87
CA SER A 17 -3.41 9.93 10.20
C SER A 17 -3.14 9.99 8.70
N GLY A 18 -1.86 10.17 8.34
CA GLY A 18 -1.41 10.03 6.96
C GLY A 18 -1.13 8.55 6.69
N ALA A 19 -2.05 7.92 5.96
CA ALA A 19 -1.92 6.66 5.24
C ALA A 19 -0.82 5.70 5.72
N THR A 20 -1.20 4.70 6.51
CA THR A 20 -0.50 3.42 6.42
C THR A 20 -0.82 2.86 5.04
N SER A 21 -0.04 3.22 4.02
CA SER A 21 0.25 2.25 2.97
C SER A 21 0.68 1.02 3.74
N ALA A 22 -0.13 -0.05 3.70
CA ALA A 22 0.29 -1.33 4.22
C ALA A 22 1.73 -1.52 3.76
N ASP A 23 2.64 -1.80 4.70
CA ASP A 23 4.06 -2.00 4.47
C ASP A 23 4.22 -3.28 3.63
N LEU A 24 3.78 -3.22 2.36
CA LEU A 24 3.86 -4.31 1.39
C LEU A 24 5.32 -4.60 1.04
N GLY A 25 6.27 -3.78 1.51
CA GLY A 25 7.68 -3.87 1.18
C GLY A 25 7.92 -3.62 -0.31
N PHE A 26 9.04 -4.11 -0.82
CA PHE A 26 9.33 -4.05 -2.24
C PHE A 26 8.45 -5.04 -3.00
N CYS A 27 7.72 -4.53 -4.01
CA CYS A 27 6.93 -5.35 -4.91
C CYS A 27 7.63 -5.46 -6.26
N TYR A 28 7.77 -6.69 -6.76
CA TYR A 28 8.46 -6.97 -8.02
C TYR A 28 7.49 -7.49 -9.06
N ASN A 29 7.69 -7.05 -10.31
CA ASN A 29 6.92 -7.56 -11.43
C ASN A 29 7.34 -9.00 -11.78
N ARG A 30 6.37 -9.89 -11.91
CA ARG A 30 6.49 -11.32 -12.17
C ARG A 30 5.47 -11.72 -13.23
N ALA A 31 5.71 -12.84 -13.92
CA ALA A 31 4.75 -13.43 -14.84
C ALA A 31 4.82 -14.96 -14.73
N ASP A 32 3.70 -15.62 -14.97
CA ASP A 32 3.62 -17.09 -15.00
C ASP A 32 2.99 -17.53 -16.33
N PRO A 33 3.82 -17.73 -17.37
CA PRO A 33 3.35 -18.13 -18.69
C PRO A 33 2.78 -19.56 -18.72
N ASP A 34 3.24 -20.44 -17.82
CA ASP A 34 2.81 -21.85 -17.78
C ASP A 34 1.34 -21.98 -17.40
N ARG A 35 0.85 -21.06 -16.56
CA ARG A 35 -0.55 -20.97 -16.14
C ARG A 35 -1.36 -19.94 -16.94
N GLY A 36 -0.77 -19.35 -17.98
CA GLY A 36 -1.41 -18.32 -18.81
C GLY A 36 -1.64 -17.00 -18.08
N ILE A 37 -0.90 -16.74 -17.00
CA ILE A 37 -1.03 -15.54 -16.18
C ILE A 37 -0.04 -14.49 -16.70
N GLY A 38 -0.58 -13.32 -17.00
CA GLY A 38 0.21 -12.16 -17.44
C GLY A 38 1.09 -11.60 -16.33
N ASN A 39 1.53 -10.36 -16.51
CA ASN A 39 2.37 -9.72 -15.51
C ASN A 39 1.56 -9.32 -14.26
N PHE A 40 2.06 -9.69 -13.09
CA PHE A 40 1.54 -9.37 -11.76
C PHE A 40 2.67 -8.89 -10.84
N CYS A 41 2.31 -8.36 -9.68
CA CYS A 41 3.23 -7.83 -8.69
C CYS A 41 3.26 -8.75 -7.47
N GLN A 42 4.44 -9.23 -7.06
CA GLN A 42 4.61 -9.96 -5.81
C GLN A 42 5.32 -9.07 -4.80
N CYS A 43 4.73 -8.92 -3.62
CA CYS A 43 5.23 -8.04 -2.56
C CYS A 43 5.90 -8.85 -1.45
N GLU A 44 7.13 -8.48 -1.05
CA GLU A 44 7.87 -9.20 0.00
C GLU A 44 7.28 -9.00 1.41
N GLY A 45 6.62 -7.88 1.66
CA GLY A 45 6.11 -7.53 3.00
C GLY A 45 5.00 -8.46 3.50
N ASN A 46 4.16 -8.97 2.59
CA ASN A 46 3.09 -9.90 2.92
C ASN A 46 3.13 -11.23 2.16
N GLY A 47 4.02 -11.35 1.16
CA GLY A 47 4.08 -12.52 0.29
C GLY A 47 2.87 -12.69 -0.62
N GLU A 48 2.00 -11.68 -0.71
CA GLU A 48 0.81 -11.72 -1.56
C GLU A 48 1.13 -11.21 -2.98
N CYS A 49 0.23 -11.54 -3.89
CA CYS A 49 0.30 -11.10 -5.27
C CYS A 49 -0.84 -10.14 -5.60
N TYR A 50 -0.51 -9.15 -6.41
CA TYR A 50 -1.39 -8.08 -6.83
C TYR A 50 -1.35 -7.92 -8.33
N TYR A 51 -2.42 -7.40 -8.92
CA TYR A 51 -2.37 -6.93 -10.30
C TYR A 51 -1.41 -5.74 -10.39
N ARG A 52 -0.83 -5.51 -11.57
CA ARG A 52 -0.09 -4.25 -11.79
C ARG A 52 -0.99 -3.07 -11.48
N GLY A 53 -0.42 -2.09 -10.79
CA GLY A 53 -1.08 -0.81 -10.60
C GLY A 53 -0.91 0.10 -11.81
N ALA A 54 -0.94 1.41 -11.55
CA ALA A 54 -0.82 2.43 -12.58
C ALA A 54 0.50 2.30 -13.37
N ASN A 55 0.46 2.66 -14.66
CA ASN A 55 1.64 2.70 -15.53
C ASN A 55 2.43 1.39 -15.64
N ASN A 56 1.76 0.24 -15.47
CA ASN A 56 2.40 -1.07 -15.43
C ASN A 56 3.48 -1.18 -14.33
N SER A 57 3.36 -0.43 -13.25
CA SER A 57 4.26 -0.47 -12.08
C SER A 57 3.70 -1.40 -11.00
N CYS A 58 4.59 -1.87 -10.12
CA CYS A 58 4.25 -2.51 -8.85
C CYS A 58 4.31 -1.55 -7.67
N ASP A 59 4.55 -0.27 -7.95
CA ASP A 59 4.47 0.81 -6.98
C ASP A 59 3.66 1.98 -7.58
N PRO A 60 2.43 2.23 -7.09
CA PRO A 60 1.66 1.37 -6.20
C PRO A 60 1.20 0.09 -6.93
N VAL A 61 0.92 -0.98 -6.17
CA VAL A 61 0.23 -2.17 -6.70
C VAL A 61 -1.25 -1.90 -6.99
N GLY A 62 -1.86 -2.74 -7.82
CA GLY A 62 -3.31 -2.78 -8.05
C GLY A 62 -4.04 -3.64 -7.01
N ASP A 63 -5.14 -4.27 -7.44
CA ASP A 63 -5.94 -5.15 -6.56
C ASP A 63 -5.23 -6.47 -6.24
N ALA A 64 -5.53 -7.03 -5.06
CA ALA A 64 -5.01 -8.34 -4.66
C ALA A 64 -5.54 -9.46 -5.55
N LEU A 65 -4.69 -10.43 -5.89
CA LEU A 65 -5.12 -11.62 -6.62
C LEU A 65 -5.98 -12.51 -5.71
N PRO A 66 -7.20 -12.89 -6.12
CA PRO A 66 -8.15 -13.61 -5.26
C PRO A 66 -7.69 -15.01 -4.86
N ASN A 67 -6.76 -15.62 -5.60
CA ASN A 67 -6.23 -16.95 -5.33
C ASN A 67 -4.79 -16.92 -4.77
N GLY A 68 -4.29 -15.74 -4.39
CA GLY A 68 -2.90 -15.54 -4.02
C GLY A 68 -1.95 -15.61 -5.22
N CYS A 69 -0.67 -15.82 -4.92
CA CYS A 69 0.35 -16.00 -5.95
C CYS A 69 0.18 -17.35 -6.66
N PRO A 70 0.30 -17.40 -8.00
CA PRO A 70 0.31 -18.65 -8.73
C PRO A 70 1.55 -19.51 -8.42
#